data_AF-A0AAD6PIE3-F1
#
_entry.id   AF-A0AAD6PIE3-F1
#
_cell.length_a   1.000
_cell.length_b   1.000
_cell.length_c   1.000
_cell.angle_alpha   90.00
_cell.angle_beta   90.00
_cell.angle_gamma   90.00
#
_symmetry.space_group_name_H-M   'P 1'
#
loop_
_entity.id
_entity.type
_entity.pdbx_description
1 polymer ?
#
loop_
_entity_poly.entity_id
_entity_poly.type
_entity_poly.pdbx_seq_one_letter_code
_entity_poly.pdbx_strand_id
1 'polypeptide(L)'
;MPTCCGRFKAKTGKLKCYSSTSSFSHRLAVEFDGKRNEYTVLPRKGEIWALYKNWSPKIKHSDLENCEYDVVEVLDQNDLQIKVSLLERVSGFNSVFKTKLTGLTALTQELLCTELIRFSHQIPTCQLTEERGGSLRGFWELDPAALPIHYFDLT
;
A
#
# COMPACT_ATOMS: atom_id res chain seq x y z
N MET A 1 1.05 -8.49 -14.85
CA MET A 1 0.79 -7.55 -13.76
C MET A 1 1.99 -7.57 -12.82
N PRO A 2 2.57 -6.44 -12.44
CA PRO A 2 3.65 -6.43 -11.45
C PRO A 2 3.12 -7.01 -10.14
N THR A 3 3.78 -8.04 -9.62
CA THR A 3 3.46 -8.65 -8.33
C THR A 3 4.33 -8.00 -7.27
N CYS A 4 3.72 -7.29 -6.33
CA CYS A 4 4.43 -6.58 -5.26
C CYS A 4 4.36 -7.30 -3.91
N CYS A 5 3.43 -8.25 -3.78
CA CYS A 5 3.35 -9.18 -2.65
C CYS A 5 3.60 -10.61 -3.14
N GLY A 6 4.16 -11.43 -2.25
CA GLY A 6 4.43 -12.85 -2.49
C GLY A 6 5.88 -13.23 -2.21
N ARG A 7 6.27 -14.38 -2.77
CA ARG A 7 7.60 -14.96 -2.63
C ARG A 7 8.43 -14.70 -3.87
N PHE A 8 9.59 -14.09 -3.66
CA PHE A 8 10.52 -13.69 -4.72
C PHE A 8 11.84 -14.41 -4.52
N LYS A 9 12.31 -15.09 -5.56
CA LYS A 9 13.64 -15.70 -5.55
C LYS A 9 14.66 -14.69 -6.09
N ALA A 10 15.69 -14.40 -5.30
CA ALA A 10 16.75 -13.53 -5.79
C ALA A 10 17.53 -14.26 -6.89
N LYS A 11 17.66 -13.60 -8.05
CA LYS A 11 18.48 -14.11 -9.15
C LYS A 11 19.94 -14.18 -8.70
N THR A 12 20.55 -15.34 -8.90
CA THR A 12 21.99 -15.52 -8.79
C THR A 12 22.62 -15.17 -10.14
N GLY A 13 23.53 -14.19 -10.17
CA GLY A 13 24.15 -13.72 -11.42
C GLY A 13 24.61 -12.27 -11.37
N LYS A 14 24.80 -11.66 -12.56
CA LYS A 14 25.27 -10.26 -12.69
C LYS A 14 24.29 -9.32 -12.00
N LEU A 15 24.76 -8.64 -10.96
CA LEU A 15 24.00 -7.64 -10.24
C LEU A 15 23.87 -6.37 -11.09
N LYS A 16 22.67 -5.76 -11.05
CA LYS A 16 22.47 -4.41 -11.56
C LYS A 16 22.79 -3.45 -10.41
N CYS A 17 23.87 -2.72 -10.54
CA CYS A 17 24.20 -1.64 -9.62
C CYS A 17 23.37 -0.41 -9.98
N TYR A 18 22.79 0.24 -8.98
CA TYR A 18 22.16 1.55 -9.12
C TYR A 18 23.12 2.60 -8.58
N SER A 19 23.28 3.71 -9.29
CA SER A 19 24.14 4.84 -8.88
C SER A 19 23.40 5.87 -8.02
N SER A 20 22.09 5.75 -7.90
CA SER A 20 21.23 6.65 -7.11
C SER A 20 20.10 5.88 -6.43
N THR A 21 19.50 6.52 -5.42
CA THR A 21 18.32 6.02 -4.72
C THR A 21 17.01 6.48 -5.34
N SER A 22 17.04 7.30 -6.41
CA SER A 22 15.84 7.92 -7.00
C SER A 22 14.83 6.92 -7.59
N SER A 23 15.24 5.67 -7.83
CA SER A 23 14.34 4.59 -8.26
C SER A 23 13.66 3.87 -7.10
N PHE A 24 13.96 4.22 -5.85
CA PHE A 24 13.45 3.57 -4.65
C PHE A 24 12.65 4.57 -3.82
N SER A 25 11.48 4.14 -3.34
CA SER A 25 10.66 4.93 -2.43
C SER A 25 11.10 4.71 -0.97
N HIS A 26 11.05 3.46 -0.51
CA HIS A 26 11.37 3.10 0.88
C HIS A 26 11.85 1.65 0.97
N ARG A 27 12.36 1.28 2.15
CA ARG A 27 12.75 -0.10 2.45
C ARG A 27 11.56 -0.90 2.96
N LEU A 28 11.23 -1.98 2.27
CA LEU A 28 10.19 -2.92 2.69
C LEU A 28 10.66 -3.80 3.85
N ALA A 29 9.73 -4.17 4.72
CA ALA A 29 9.96 -5.18 5.73
C ALA A 29 9.68 -6.58 5.12
N VAL A 30 10.70 -7.43 5.06
CA VAL A 30 10.64 -8.71 4.33
C VAL A 30 11.09 -9.86 5.21
N GLU A 31 10.60 -11.06 4.93
CA GLU A 31 11.12 -12.29 5.51
C GLU A 31 12.11 -12.90 4.53
N PHE A 32 13.27 -13.34 5.03
CA PHE A 32 14.32 -13.93 4.20
C PHE A 32 14.53 -15.40 4.57
N ASP A 33 14.34 -16.28 3.59
CA ASP A 33 14.75 -17.69 3.68
C ASP A 33 16.11 -17.86 3.02
N GLY A 34 17.17 -17.85 3.84
CA GLY A 34 18.54 -18.00 3.37
C GLY A 34 18.86 -19.37 2.74
N LYS A 35 18.11 -20.43 3.05
CA LYS A 35 18.33 -21.75 2.43
C LYS A 35 17.85 -21.77 0.99
N ARG A 36 16.75 -21.05 0.71
CA ARG A 36 16.15 -20.97 -0.64
C ARG A 36 16.56 -19.73 -1.42
N ASN A 37 17.23 -18.79 -0.76
CA ASN A 37 17.52 -17.44 -1.27
C ASN A 37 16.25 -16.73 -1.74
N GLU A 38 15.21 -16.83 -0.92
CA GLU A 38 13.87 -16.29 -1.18
C GLU A 38 13.53 -15.16 -0.20
N TYR A 39 12.83 -14.17 -0.72
CA TYR A 39 12.31 -13.02 0.02
C TYR A 39 10.80 -13.04 -0.06
N THR A 40 10.14 -12.96 1.09
CA THR A 40 8.68 -12.90 1.17
C THR A 40 8.27 -11.48 1.56
N VAL A 41 7.44 -10.87 0.73
CA VAL A 41 6.80 -9.57 0.97
C VAL A 41 5.31 -9.82 1.20
N LEU A 42 4.84 -9.55 2.41
CA LEU A 42 3.44 -9.68 2.78
C LEU A 42 3.00 -8.42 3.52
N PRO A 43 1.75 -7.95 3.31
CA PRO A 43 1.20 -6.83 4.07
C PRO A 43 1.18 -7.15 5.56
N ARG A 44 1.50 -6.15 6.40
CA ARG A 44 1.59 -6.29 7.84
C ARG A 44 0.70 -5.30 8.57
N LYS A 45 0.18 -5.71 9.74
CA LYS A 45 -0.62 -4.88 10.63
C LYS A 45 0.02 -3.51 10.86
N GLY A 46 -0.78 -2.46 10.67
CA GLY A 46 -0.40 -1.05 10.79
C GLY A 46 0.19 -0.45 9.51
N GLU A 47 0.48 -1.25 8.48
CA GLU A 47 0.96 -0.72 7.20
C GLU A 47 -0.19 -0.20 6.34
N ILE A 48 0.09 0.87 5.59
CA ILE A 48 -0.83 1.41 4.60
C ILE A 48 -0.45 0.91 3.20
N TRP A 49 -1.44 0.45 2.45
CA TRP A 49 -1.27 -0.15 1.14
C TRP A 49 -2.26 0.42 0.13
N ALA A 50 -1.83 0.49 -1.13
CA ALA A 50 -2.69 0.73 -2.27
C ALA A 50 -3.24 -0.61 -2.80
N LEU A 51 -4.57 -0.74 -2.90
CA LEU A 51 -5.24 -1.87 -3.52
C LEU A 51 -5.84 -1.47 -4.87
N TYR A 52 -5.70 -2.30 -5.89
CA TYR A 52 -6.41 -2.08 -7.15
C TYR A 52 -7.92 -2.19 -6.95
N LYS A 53 -8.66 -1.09 -7.15
CA LYS A 53 -10.10 -0.99 -6.85
C LYS A 53 -10.96 -1.87 -7.77
N ASN A 54 -10.69 -1.83 -9.07
CA ASN A 54 -11.42 -2.61 -10.09
C ASN A 54 -10.68 -3.89 -10.49
N TRP A 55 -10.01 -4.53 -9.53
CA TRP A 55 -9.16 -5.67 -9.83
C TRP A 55 -9.92 -6.81 -10.52
N SER A 56 -9.38 -7.31 -11.63
CA SER A 56 -9.79 -8.57 -12.25
C SER A 56 -8.57 -9.34 -12.76
N PRO A 57 -8.66 -10.68 -12.89
CA PRO A 57 -7.58 -11.49 -13.48
C PRO A 57 -7.24 -11.11 -14.93
N LYS A 58 -8.09 -10.30 -15.59
CA LYS A 58 -7.96 -9.87 -16.98
C LYS A 58 -7.26 -8.52 -17.14
N ILE A 59 -6.92 -7.83 -16.04
CA ILE A 59 -6.20 -6.55 -16.09
C ILE A 59 -4.88 -6.71 -16.84
N LYS A 60 -4.67 -5.88 -17.86
CA LYS A 60 -3.44 -5.79 -18.63
C LYS A 60 -2.52 -4.71 -18.04
N HIS A 61 -1.26 -4.73 -18.47
CA HIS A 61 -0.29 -3.71 -18.05
C HIS A 61 -0.70 -2.30 -18.50
N SER A 62 -1.31 -2.16 -19.68
CA SER A 62 -1.84 -0.87 -20.18
C SER A 62 -2.93 -0.31 -19.29
N ASP A 63 -3.70 -1.17 -18.63
CA ASP A 63 -4.82 -0.77 -17.77
C ASP A 63 -4.31 -0.23 -16.42
N LEU A 64 -3.01 -0.44 -16.11
CA LEU A 64 -2.38 0.00 -14.88
C LEU A 64 -2.14 1.52 -14.84
N GLU A 65 -1.92 2.15 -15.99
CA GLU A 65 -1.66 3.59 -16.10
C GLU A 65 -2.86 4.43 -15.62
N ASN A 66 -4.08 3.92 -15.79
CA ASN A 66 -5.32 4.57 -15.39
C ASN A 66 -6.00 3.86 -14.21
N CYS A 67 -5.28 3.01 -13.49
CA CYS A 67 -5.88 2.22 -12.43
C CYS A 67 -6.17 3.09 -11.19
N GLU A 68 -7.39 2.98 -10.68
CA GLU A 68 -7.75 3.56 -9.40
C GLU A 68 -7.35 2.64 -8.25
N TYR A 69 -6.97 3.27 -7.13
CA TYR A 69 -6.61 2.57 -5.92
C TYR A 69 -7.58 2.88 -4.78
N ASP A 70 -7.89 1.87 -3.99
CA ASP A 70 -8.34 2.07 -2.63
C ASP A 70 -7.11 2.10 -1.71
N VAL A 71 -7.04 3.11 -0.86
CA VAL A 71 -6.00 3.18 0.18
C VAL A 71 -6.53 2.49 1.42
N VAL A 72 -5.75 1.56 1.97
CA VAL A 72 -6.17 0.75 3.12
C VAL A 72 -5.11 0.65 4.19
N GLU A 73 -5.54 0.55 5.44
CA GLU A 73 -4.71 0.13 6.58
C GLU A 73 -4.88 -1.36 6.83
N VAL A 74 -3.79 -2.10 7.00
CA VAL A 74 -3.86 -3.50 7.43
C VAL A 74 -4.13 -3.54 8.93
N LEU A 75 -5.27 -4.10 9.32
CA LEU A 75 -5.67 -4.22 10.73
C LEU A 75 -5.15 -5.50 11.37
N ASP A 76 -5.10 -6.58 10.58
CA ASP A 76 -4.64 -7.89 11.02
C ASP A 76 -4.30 -8.78 9.82
N GLN A 77 -3.42 -9.76 10.00
CA GLN A 77 -3.21 -10.81 9.01
C GLN A 77 -2.92 -12.17 9.65
N ASN A 78 -3.39 -13.23 9.00
CA ASN A 78 -3.03 -14.61 9.31
C ASN A 78 -2.77 -15.39 8.00
N ASP A 79 -2.53 -16.70 8.11
CA ASP A 79 -2.17 -17.54 6.96
C ASP A 79 -3.25 -17.62 5.86
N LEU A 80 -4.50 -17.31 6.19
CA LEU A 80 -5.66 -17.45 5.29
C LEU A 80 -6.16 -16.10 4.77
N GLN A 81 -6.14 -15.07 5.62
CA GLN A 81 -6.78 -13.80 5.33
C GLN A 81 -6.03 -12.59 5.89
N ILE A 82 -6.27 -11.46 5.23
CA ILE A 82 -5.80 -10.13 5.60
C ILE A 82 -7.03 -9.26 5.82
N LYS A 83 -7.15 -8.70 7.02
CA LYS A 83 -8.21 -7.75 7.36
C LYS A 83 -7.69 -6.34 7.17
N VAL A 84 -8.40 -5.53 6.41
CA VAL A 84 -8.03 -4.15 6.10
C VAL A 84 -9.16 -3.18 6.45
N SER A 85 -8.81 -1.92 6.72
CA SER A 85 -9.74 -0.80 6.83
C SER A 85 -9.53 0.14 5.66
N LEU A 86 -10.62 0.55 5.00
CA LEU A 86 -10.52 1.57 3.97
C LEU A 86 -10.21 2.93 4.60
N LEU A 87 -9.34 3.68 3.93
CA LEU A 87 -9.05 5.06 4.24
C LEU A 87 -9.66 5.98 3.18
N GLU A 88 -10.05 7.18 3.59
CA GLU A 88 -10.49 8.23 2.68
C GLU A 88 -9.66 9.49 2.88
N ARG A 89 -9.44 10.21 1.78
CA ARG A 89 -8.73 11.48 1.81
C ARG A 89 -9.55 12.54 2.56
N VAL A 90 -8.87 13.31 3.41
CA VAL A 90 -9.48 14.42 4.13
C VAL A 90 -9.61 15.62 3.19
N SER A 91 -10.81 16.17 3.07
CA SER A 91 -11.08 17.36 2.25
C SER A 91 -10.16 18.53 2.62
N GLY A 92 -9.60 19.19 1.60
CA GLY A 92 -8.64 20.29 1.78
C GLY A 92 -7.19 19.86 2.01
N PHE A 93 -6.92 18.55 2.00
CA PHE A 93 -5.56 17.99 2.04
C PHE A 93 -5.34 17.05 0.86
N ASN A 94 -4.11 17.05 0.34
CA ASN A 94 -3.76 16.20 -0.78
C ASN A 94 -3.27 14.81 -0.33
N SER A 95 -2.58 14.75 0.81
CA SER A 95 -1.88 13.57 1.33
C SER A 95 -2.41 13.06 2.68
N VAL A 96 -3.40 13.72 3.28
CA VAL A 96 -3.93 13.33 4.60
C VAL A 96 -5.14 12.45 4.44
N PHE A 97 -5.12 11.29 5.09
CA PHE A 97 -6.13 10.26 5.04
C PHE A 97 -6.60 9.87 6.43
N LYS A 98 -7.88 9.52 6.54
CA LYS A 98 -8.49 9.03 7.78
C LYS A 98 -9.24 7.75 7.51
N THR A 99 -9.54 6.99 8.56
CA THR A 99 -10.39 5.81 8.45
C THR A 99 -11.76 6.18 7.87
N LYS A 100 -12.15 5.49 6.81
CA LYS A 100 -13.47 5.64 6.21
C LYS A 100 -14.50 4.95 7.08
N LEU A 101 -15.57 5.66 7.42
CA LEU A 101 -16.63 5.16 8.30
C LEU A 101 -17.90 4.81 7.52
N THR A 102 -18.64 3.81 7.99
CA THR A 102 -20.03 3.54 7.59
C THR A 102 -20.90 3.68 8.83
N GLY A 103 -21.47 4.88 9.00
CA GLY A 103 -22.08 5.28 10.27
C GLY A 103 -21.00 5.53 11.33
N LEU A 104 -21.01 4.74 12.40
CA LEU A 104 -20.05 4.86 13.52
C LEU A 104 -18.93 3.81 13.49
N THR A 105 -18.92 2.91 12.50
CA THR A 105 -17.94 1.83 12.41
C THR A 105 -16.99 2.03 11.22
N ALA A 106 -15.76 1.58 11.36
CA ALA A 106 -14.79 1.56 10.26
C ALA A 106 -15.29 0.63 9.13
N LEU A 107 -15.15 1.08 7.89
CA LEU A 107 -15.43 0.25 6.72
C LEU A 107 -14.26 -0.72 6.51
N THR A 108 -14.44 -1.95 6.95
CA THR A 108 -13.42 -3.00 6.85
C THR A 108 -13.73 -4.01 5.75
N GLN A 109 -12.69 -4.61 5.20
CA GLN A 109 -12.76 -5.70 4.23
C GLN A 109 -11.84 -6.85 4.67
N GLU A 110 -12.25 -8.08 4.40
CA GLU A 110 -11.39 -9.27 4.53
C GLU A 110 -11.00 -9.74 3.12
N LEU A 111 -9.71 -9.92 2.90
CA LEU A 111 -9.11 -10.39 1.66
C LEU A 111 -8.47 -11.74 1.92
N LEU A 112 -8.66 -12.70 1.02
CA LEU A 112 -7.96 -13.97 1.09
C LEU A 112 -6.48 -13.78 0.72
N CYS A 113 -5.58 -14.59 1.28
CA CYS A 113 -4.17 -14.59 0.88
C CYS A 113 -3.97 -14.93 -0.61
N THR A 114 -4.94 -15.58 -1.26
CA THR A 114 -4.94 -15.79 -2.72
C THR A 114 -5.18 -14.50 -3.51
N GLU A 115 -5.67 -13.44 -2.87
CA GLU A 115 -5.93 -12.12 -3.43
C GLU A 115 -4.76 -11.14 -3.22
N LEU A 116 -3.60 -11.60 -2.74
CA LEU A 116 -2.38 -10.76 -2.58
C LEU A 116 -2.00 -9.99 -3.84
N ILE A 117 -2.39 -10.48 -5.01
CA ILE A 117 -2.22 -9.81 -6.30
C ILE A 117 -3.00 -8.49 -6.43
N ARG A 118 -3.94 -8.20 -5.54
CA ARG A 118 -4.65 -6.92 -5.45
C ARG A 118 -3.80 -5.81 -4.83
N PHE A 119 -2.79 -6.17 -4.04
CA PHE A 119 -1.88 -5.21 -3.42
C PHE A 119 -0.91 -4.67 -4.48
N SER A 120 -1.05 -3.38 -4.76
CA SER A 120 -0.21 -2.68 -5.72
C SER A 120 1.14 -2.33 -5.12
N HIS A 121 1.16 -1.59 -4.01
CA HIS A 121 2.39 -1.20 -3.33
C HIS A 121 2.09 -0.72 -1.90
N GLN A 122 3.09 -0.82 -1.03
CA GLN A 122 3.06 -0.20 0.29
C GLN A 122 3.26 1.31 0.13
N ILE A 123 2.47 2.11 0.85
CA ILE A 123 2.58 3.57 0.86
C ILE A 123 3.34 3.96 2.13
N PRO A 124 4.46 4.70 2.05
CA PRO A 124 5.11 5.27 3.23
C PRO A 124 4.19 6.27 3.92
N THR A 125 4.13 6.21 5.26
CA THR A 125 3.23 7.05 6.03
C THR A 125 3.85 7.55 7.32
N CYS A 126 3.26 8.62 7.85
CA CYS A 126 3.40 9.02 9.24
C CYS A 126 2.02 9.22 9.87
N GLN A 127 1.87 8.80 11.14
CA GLN A 127 0.65 9.09 11.89
C GLN A 127 0.76 10.50 12.48
N LEU A 128 -0.27 11.31 12.26
CA LEU A 128 -0.37 12.67 12.76
C LEU A 128 -0.79 12.68 14.23
N THR A 129 -0.22 13.62 14.99
CA THR A 129 -0.37 13.71 16.44
C THR A 129 -0.82 15.10 16.89
N GLU A 130 0.01 16.13 16.72
CA GLU A 130 -0.22 17.49 17.21
C GLU A 130 -0.38 18.52 16.08
N GLU A 131 -0.25 18.10 14.82
CA GLU A 131 -0.39 18.95 13.65
C GLU A 131 -1.75 19.66 13.65
N ARG A 132 -1.74 20.96 13.32
CA ARG A 132 -2.90 21.85 13.41
C ARG A 132 -3.59 21.80 14.77
N GLY A 133 -2.81 21.84 15.85
CA GLY A 133 -3.32 21.83 17.23
C GLY A 133 -4.02 20.51 17.59
N GLY A 134 -3.58 19.40 16.99
CA GLY A 134 -4.13 18.06 17.24
C GLY A 134 -5.44 17.74 16.51
N SER A 135 -5.93 18.63 15.64
CA SER A 135 -7.17 18.39 14.88
C SER A 135 -7.06 17.24 13.87
N LEU A 136 -5.85 16.84 13.50
CA LEU A 136 -5.57 15.72 12.60
C LEU A 136 -5.07 14.47 13.35
N ARG A 137 -5.13 14.46 14.68
CA ARG A 137 -4.60 13.36 15.49
C ARG A 137 -5.20 12.02 15.08
N GLY A 138 -4.35 11.03 14.86
CA GLY A 138 -4.73 9.68 14.46
C GLY A 138 -4.98 9.53 12.95
N PHE A 139 -4.85 10.60 12.17
CA PHE A 139 -4.87 10.51 10.71
C PHE A 139 -3.49 10.12 10.19
N TRP A 140 -3.44 9.73 8.92
CA TRP A 140 -2.23 9.33 8.23
C TRP A 140 -1.86 10.39 7.19
N GLU A 141 -0.66 10.93 7.26
CA GLU A 141 -0.07 11.62 6.11
C GLU A 141 0.73 10.61 5.29
N LEU A 142 0.41 10.53 4.00
CA LEU A 142 0.97 9.60 3.03
C LEU A 142 2.01 10.30 2.16
N ASP A 143 3.03 9.57 1.71
CA ASP A 143 3.98 10.07 0.72
C ASP A 143 3.24 10.44 -0.59
N PRO A 144 3.22 11.73 -1.01
CA PRO A 144 2.56 12.15 -2.22
C PRO A 144 3.07 11.46 -3.49
N ALA A 145 4.35 11.06 -3.52
CA ALA A 145 4.94 10.37 -4.67
C ALA A 145 4.40 8.95 -4.87
N ALA A 146 3.74 8.38 -3.85
CA ALA A 146 3.06 7.10 -3.90
C ALA A 146 1.56 7.23 -4.22
N LEU A 147 1.04 8.45 -4.39
CA LEU A 147 -0.37 8.68 -4.74
C LEU A 147 -0.54 9.00 -6.23
N PRO A 148 -1.70 8.66 -6.83
CA PRO A 148 -2.00 9.04 -8.19
C PRO A 148 -1.96 10.56 -8.41
N ILE A 149 -1.35 11.00 -9.52
CA ILE A 149 -1.14 12.43 -9.83
C ILE A 149 -2.47 13.21 -9.85
N HIS A 150 -3.55 12.60 -10.33
CA HIS A 150 -4.86 13.23 -10.41
C HIS A 150 -5.48 13.57 -9.04
N TYR A 151 -4.90 13.09 -7.93
CA TYR A 151 -5.30 13.57 -6.59
C TYR A 151 -4.87 15.02 -6.34
N PHE A 152 -3.85 15.51 -7.04
CA PHE A 152 -3.29 16.84 -6.85
C PHE A 152 -3.87 17.89 -7.82
N ASP A 153 -4.62 17.47 -8.84
CA ASP A 153 -5.13 18.34 -9.91
C ASP A 153 -6.49 19.01 -9.60
N LEU A 154 -7.02 18.91 -8.38
CA LEU A 154 -8.32 19.48 -7.97
C LEU A 154 -8.22 20.89 -7.35
N THR A 155 -7.27 21.71 -7.80
CA THR A 155 -7.16 23.13 -7.40
C THR A 155 -8.14 24.02 -8.15
#